data_AF-A0ABD3XZ94-F1
#
_entry.id   AF-A0ABD3XZ94-F1
#
_cell.length_a   1.000
_cell.length_b   1.000
_cell.length_c   1.000
_cell.angle_alpha   90.00
_cell.angle_beta   90.00
_cell.angle_gamma   90.00
#
_symmetry.space_group_name_H-M   'P 1'
#
loop_
_entity.id
_entity.type
_entity.pdbx_description
1 polymer ?
#
loop_
_entity_poly.entity_id
_entity_poly.type
_entity_poly.pdbx_seq_one_letter_code
_entity_poly.pdbx_strand_id
1 'polypeptide(L)'
;MEELKVLRDSGFFSGNALDIDLVQFCLMRLLQGVWYTHGIRANRTNSPAGKPLSLHLLPDMENVEDHLCDVSEEEIEVCRMECAEETIYTCEEELFELCCLHMEEKNWNLP
;
A
#
# COMPACT_ATOMS: atom_id res chain seq x y z
N MET A 1 -2.77 10.17 -9.73
CA MET A 1 -2.49 9.06 -10.68
C MET A 1 -2.34 9.58 -12.12
N GLU A 2 -3.01 10.68 -12.48
CA GLU A 2 -2.79 11.37 -13.75
C GLU A 2 -1.39 12.06 -13.79
N GLU A 3 -0.87 12.52 -12.64
CA GLU A 3 0.44 13.16 -12.52
C GLU A 3 1.60 12.19 -12.82
N LEU A 4 1.49 10.94 -12.35
CA LEU A 4 2.48 9.90 -12.68
C LEU A 4 2.48 9.55 -14.17
N LYS A 5 1.33 9.65 -14.85
CA LYS A 5 1.28 9.49 -16.32
C LYS A 5 2.00 10.64 -17.00
N VAL A 6 1.83 11.88 -16.52
CA VAL A 6 2.55 13.04 -17.05
C VAL A 6 4.06 12.86 -16.89
N LEU A 7 4.54 12.42 -15.73
CA LEU A 7 5.97 12.12 -15.49
C LEU A 7 6.50 11.03 -16.41
N ARG A 8 5.71 9.97 -16.62
CA ARG A 8 6.07 8.89 -17.54
C ARG A 8 6.15 9.38 -18.99
N ASP A 9 5.14 10.13 -19.43
CA ASP A 9 5.04 10.62 -20.80
C ASP A 9 6.10 11.71 -21.10
N SER A 10 6.66 12.34 -20.06
CA SER A 10 7.79 13.27 -20.14
C SER A 10 9.17 12.60 -19.96
N GLY A 11 9.22 11.28 -19.75
CA GLY A 11 10.46 10.51 -19.63
C GLY A 11 11.16 10.61 -18.27
N PHE A 12 10.52 11.24 -17.28
CA PHE A 12 11.04 11.35 -15.91
C PHE A 12 10.60 10.22 -14.99
N PHE A 13 9.77 9.29 -15.48
CA PHE A 13 9.32 8.13 -14.74
C PHE A 13 9.30 6.90 -15.65
N SER A 14 10.19 5.97 -15.37
CA SER A 14 10.33 4.70 -16.08
C SER A 14 9.71 3.52 -15.30
N GLY A 15 9.44 3.70 -14.01
CA GLY A 15 9.02 2.65 -13.10
C GLY A 15 10.17 1.73 -12.67
N ASN A 16 11.42 2.24 -12.72
CA ASN A 16 12.57 1.50 -12.19
C ASN A 16 12.58 1.54 -10.64
N ALA A 17 13.55 0.86 -10.01
CA ALA A 17 13.63 0.79 -8.55
C ALA A 17 13.66 2.20 -7.90
N LEU A 18 14.47 3.11 -8.43
CA LEU A 18 14.56 4.49 -7.94
C LEU A 18 13.23 5.24 -8.07
N ASP A 19 12.51 5.08 -9.18
CA ASP A 19 11.20 5.68 -9.38
C ASP A 19 10.18 5.17 -8.35
N ILE A 20 10.24 3.88 -8.03
CA ILE A 20 9.41 3.25 -7.01
C ILE A 20 9.76 3.86 -5.65
N ASP A 21 11.03 3.87 -5.27
CA ASP A 21 11.48 4.34 -3.96
C ASP A 21 11.17 5.83 -3.75
N LEU A 22 11.31 6.67 -4.79
CA LEU A 22 10.90 8.09 -4.73
C LEU A 22 9.40 8.26 -4.55
N VAL A 23 8.59 7.42 -5.23
CA VAL A 23 7.13 7.41 -5.04
C VAL A 23 6.78 6.96 -3.63
N GLN A 24 7.47 5.97 -3.09
CA GLN A 24 7.28 5.53 -1.71
C GLN A 24 7.69 6.64 -0.72
N PHE A 25 8.83 7.29 -0.91
CA PHE A 25 9.26 8.43 -0.11
C PHE A 25 8.17 9.52 -0.05
N CYS A 26 7.63 9.90 -1.21
CA CYS A 26 6.67 10.99 -1.31
C CYS A 26 5.24 10.62 -0.88
N LEU A 27 4.81 9.37 -1.10
CA LEU A 27 3.39 9.00 -1.04
C LEU A 27 3.09 7.90 -0.03
N MET A 28 4.06 7.18 0.53
CA MET A 28 3.78 6.02 1.38
C MET A 28 2.99 6.41 2.64
N ARG A 29 3.25 7.58 3.23
CA ARG A 29 2.44 8.09 4.35
C ARG A 29 0.97 8.31 3.98
N LEU A 30 0.70 8.78 2.75
CA LEU A 30 -0.66 8.92 2.24
C LEU A 30 -1.28 7.56 1.89
N LEU A 31 -0.46 6.65 1.36
CA LEU A 31 -0.89 5.32 0.93
C LEU A 31 -1.12 4.37 2.11
N GLN A 32 -0.42 4.49 3.24
CA GLN A 32 -0.70 3.68 4.43
C GLN A 32 -2.15 3.85 4.91
N GLY A 33 -2.76 5.04 4.78
CA GLY A 33 -4.18 5.22 5.07
C GLY A 33 -5.13 4.73 3.96
N VAL A 34 -4.68 4.69 2.71
CA VAL A 34 -5.50 4.35 1.53
C VAL A 34 -5.41 2.86 1.17
N TRP A 35 -4.30 2.20 1.49
CA TRP A 35 -4.04 0.79 1.16
C TRP A 35 -5.02 -0.15 1.86
N TYR A 36 -5.36 0.17 3.12
CA TYR A 36 -6.41 -0.54 3.85
C TYR A 36 -7.84 -0.20 3.40
N THR A 37 -8.03 0.83 2.58
CA THR A 37 -9.35 1.29 2.14
C THR A 37 -9.61 1.05 0.65
N HIS A 38 -8.78 0.26 -0.02
CA HIS A 38 -9.04 -0.18 -1.39
C HIS A 38 -10.40 -0.88 -1.47
N GLY A 39 -11.41 -0.10 -1.86
CA GLY A 39 -12.76 -0.58 -2.08
C GLY A 39 -12.74 -1.66 -3.14
N ILE A 40 -13.27 -2.82 -2.76
CA ILE A 40 -13.43 -3.97 -3.63
C ILE A 40 -14.20 -3.53 -4.86
N ARG A 41 -13.56 -3.66 -6.02
CA ARG A 41 -14.00 -3.04 -7.25
C ARG A 41 -15.35 -3.62 -7.71
N ALA A 42 -16.29 -2.75 -8.06
CA ALA A 42 -17.55 -3.15 -8.67
C ALA A 42 -17.32 -3.84 -10.04
N ASN A 43 -18.20 -4.79 -10.35
CA ASN A 43 -18.13 -5.71 -11.48
C ASN A 43 -17.89 -4.99 -12.84
N ARG A 44 -17.05 -5.56 -13.71
CA ARG A 44 -16.91 -5.14 -15.13
C ARG A 44 -17.19 -6.34 -16.02
N THR A 45 -17.76 -6.10 -17.20
CA THR A 45 -18.26 -7.12 -18.14
C THR A 45 -17.26 -8.21 -18.55
N ASN A 46 -15.95 -7.97 -18.38
CA ASN A 46 -14.87 -8.88 -18.77
C ASN A 46 -13.92 -9.25 -17.61
N SER A 47 -14.30 -9.04 -16.35
CA SER A 47 -13.48 -9.42 -15.19
C SER A 47 -14.37 -9.70 -13.99
N PRO A 48 -14.18 -10.82 -13.25
CA PRO A 48 -15.00 -11.11 -12.08
C PRO A 48 -14.90 -9.95 -11.07
N ALA A 49 -16.04 -9.58 -10.49
CA ALA A 49 -16.09 -8.61 -9.40
C ALA A 49 -15.12 -9.04 -8.29
N GLY A 50 -14.47 -8.08 -7.63
CA GLY A 50 -13.91 -8.38 -6.34
C GLY A 50 -15.05 -8.83 -5.42
N LYS A 51 -14.87 -9.93 -4.68
CA LYS A 51 -15.89 -10.40 -3.74
C LYS A 51 -16.01 -9.37 -2.62
N PRO A 52 -17.18 -8.76 -2.35
CA PRO A 52 -17.33 -7.78 -1.27
C PRO A 52 -16.86 -8.36 0.06
N LEU A 53 -16.24 -7.52 0.90
CA LEU A 53 -15.59 -7.93 2.14
C LEU A 53 -16.60 -8.61 3.07
N SER A 54 -17.89 -8.27 2.95
CA SER A 54 -19.00 -8.91 3.65
C SER A 54 -19.16 -10.41 3.37
N LEU A 55 -18.81 -10.91 2.18
CA LEU A 55 -18.82 -12.35 1.89
C LEU A 55 -17.72 -13.11 2.64
N HIS A 56 -16.67 -12.42 3.07
CA HIS A 56 -15.60 -13.00 3.89
C HIS A 56 -15.84 -12.75 5.38
N LEU A 57 -16.40 -11.60 5.75
CA LEU A 57 -16.56 -11.21 7.15
C LEU A 57 -17.86 -11.73 7.79
N LEU A 58 -18.86 -12.12 6.98
CA LEU A 58 -20.19 -12.52 7.45
C LEU A 58 -20.76 -13.69 6.61
N PRO A 59 -20.08 -14.85 6.55
CA PRO A 59 -20.57 -16.01 5.77
C PRO A 59 -21.97 -16.48 6.22
N ASP A 60 -22.29 -16.27 7.50
CA ASP A 60 -23.57 -16.64 8.13
C ASP A 60 -24.80 -15.91 7.55
N MET A 61 -24.63 -14.76 6.88
CA MET A 61 -25.77 -13.98 6.37
C MET A 61 -26.36 -14.52 5.07
N GLU A 62 -25.62 -15.35 4.32
CA GLU A 62 -25.98 -15.72 2.95
C GLU A 62 -26.16 -17.24 2.75
N ASN A 63 -26.22 -18.05 3.82
CA ASN A 63 -26.28 -19.52 3.74
C ASN A 63 -25.14 -20.10 2.88
N VAL A 64 -23.96 -19.47 2.94
CA VAL A 64 -22.77 -19.90 2.21
C VAL A 64 -21.90 -20.75 3.13
N GLU A 65 -21.23 -21.76 2.58
CA GLU A 65 -20.29 -22.60 3.31
C GLU A 65 -19.13 -21.73 3.84
N ASP A 66 -18.91 -21.79 5.16
CA ASP A 66 -17.83 -21.05 5.79
C ASP A 66 -16.48 -21.66 5.40
N HIS A 67 -15.65 -20.84 4.76
CA HIS A 67 -14.29 -21.18 4.36
C HIS A 67 -13.26 -20.34 5.10
N LEU A 68 -13.65 -19.68 6.20
CA LEU A 68 -12.71 -18.97 7.05
C LEU A 68 -11.72 -19.97 7.66
N CYS A 69 -10.46 -19.58 7.62
CA CYS A 69 -9.41 -20.30 8.32
C CYS A 69 -9.39 -19.79 9.75
N ASP A 70 -9.66 -20.66 10.73
CA ASP A 70 -9.46 -20.31 12.13
C ASP A 70 -7.97 -20.02 12.34
N VAL A 71 -7.67 -18.76 12.69
CA VAL A 71 -6.33 -18.32 13.06
C VAL A 71 -6.28 -18.22 14.58
N SER A 72 -5.30 -18.88 15.19
CA SER A 72 -5.07 -18.80 16.63
C SER A 72 -4.52 -17.43 17.05
N GLU A 73 -4.74 -17.04 18.31
CA GLU A 73 -4.11 -15.83 18.87
C GLU A 73 -2.58 -15.87 18.78
N GLU A 74 -1.98 -17.06 18.90
CA GLU A 74 -0.54 -17.27 18.77
C GLU A 74 -0.06 -16.98 17.33
N GLU A 75 -0.77 -17.45 16.30
CA GLU A 75 -0.46 -17.13 14.90
C GLU A 75 -0.64 -15.63 14.60
N ILE A 76 -1.64 -14.99 15.19
CA ILE A 76 -1.83 -13.53 15.07
C ILE A 76 -0.66 -12.79 15.72
N GLU A 77 -0.20 -13.22 16.90
CA GLU A 77 0.90 -12.60 17.61
C GLU A 77 2.23 -12.79 16.86
N VAL A 78 2.47 -13.98 16.32
CA VAL A 78 3.60 -14.25 15.43
C VAL A 78 3.55 -13.32 14.22
N CYS A 79 2.38 -13.15 13.58
CA CYS A 79 2.24 -12.18 12.50
C CYS A 79 2.52 -10.74 12.94
N ARG A 80 2.08 -10.30 14.12
CA ARG A 80 2.41 -8.95 14.62
C ARG A 80 3.91 -8.77 14.86
N MET A 81 4.57 -9.79 15.39
CA MET A 81 6.02 -9.76 15.66
C MET A 81 6.85 -9.81 14.36
N GLU A 82 6.45 -10.66 13.42
CA GLU A 82 7.15 -10.90 12.15
C GLU A 82 6.82 -9.88 11.06
N CYS A 83 5.65 -9.25 11.09
CA CYS A 83 5.32 -8.08 10.26
C CYS A 83 6.02 -6.79 10.74
N ALA A 84 7.04 -6.96 11.59
CA ALA A 84 8.23 -6.13 11.78
C ALA A 84 8.02 -4.62 11.60
N GLU A 85 7.86 -3.99 12.76
CA GLU A 85 8.24 -2.63 13.12
C GLU A 85 7.67 -1.51 12.22
N GLU A 86 7.04 -0.51 12.84
CA GLU A 86 6.82 0.79 12.19
C GLU A 86 8.20 1.40 11.88
N THR A 87 8.78 1.00 10.76
CA THR A 87 9.97 1.63 10.20
C THR A 87 9.59 3.07 9.88
N ILE A 88 10.43 4.00 10.34
CA ILE A 88 10.31 5.42 9.97
C ILE A 88 10.58 5.63 8.48
N TYR A 89 11.25 4.67 7.84
CA TYR A 89 11.63 4.72 6.45
C TYR A 89 10.48 4.28 5.57
N THR A 90 10.07 5.17 4.68
CA THR A 90 9.00 4.90 3.70
C THR A 90 9.51 4.21 2.44
N CYS A 91 10.82 4.22 2.21
CA CYS A 91 11.53 3.62 1.07
C CYS A 91 12.88 3.02 1.55
N GLU A 92 13.78 2.66 0.64
CA GLU A 92 15.17 2.32 0.97
C GLU A 92 15.80 3.38 1.90
N GLU A 93 16.51 2.93 2.94
CA GLU A 93 17.08 3.77 4.01
C GLU A 93 18.04 4.82 3.46
N GLU A 94 19.00 4.43 2.63
CA GLU A 94 19.99 5.34 2.04
C GLU A 94 19.34 6.42 1.18
N LEU A 95 18.30 6.05 0.41
CA LEU A 95 17.56 7.00 -0.39
C LEU A 95 16.71 7.94 0.47
N PHE A 96 16.09 7.42 1.54
CA PHE A 96 15.31 8.21 2.48
C PHE A 96 16.18 9.29 3.13
N GLU A 97 17.35 8.92 3.62
CA GLU A 97 18.32 9.85 4.22
C GLU A 97 18.75 10.92 3.21
N LEU A 98 19.09 10.51 1.98
CA LEU A 98 19.48 11.43 0.92
C LEU A 98 18.35 12.42 0.59
N CYS A 99 17.12 11.95 0.52
CA CYS A 99 15.96 12.81 0.26
C CYS A 99 15.72 13.79 1.41
N CYS A 100 15.88 13.35 2.67
CA CYS A 100 15.76 14.23 3.83
C CYS A 100 16.80 15.35 3.82
N LEU A 101 18.06 15.01 3.56
CA LEU A 101 19.15 15.99 3.42
C LEU A 101 18.87 16.97 2.28
N HIS A 102 18.41 16.48 1.14
CA HIS A 102 18.08 17.34 0.00
C HIS A 102 16.92 18.30 0.32
N MET A 103 15.89 17.83 1.03
CA MET A 103 14.78 18.67 1.46
C MET A 103 15.23 19.73 2.47
N GLU A 104 16.10 19.37 3.42
CA GLU A 104 16.68 20.31 4.39
C GLU A 104 17.49 21.41 3.67
N GLU A 105 18.36 21.04 2.72
CA GLU A 105 19.12 22.00 1.90
C GLU A 105 18.22 22.97 1.12
N LYS A 106 17.04 22.51 0.69
CA LYS A 106 16.05 23.31 -0.04
C LYS A 106 15.06 24.04 0.85
N ASN A 107 15.11 23.86 2.18
CA ASN A 107 14.09 24.30 3.13
C ASN A 107 12.68 23.83 2.76
N TRP A 108 12.54 22.56 2.37
CA TRP A 108 11.27 21.91 2.11
C TRP A 108 10.80 21.11 3.32
N ASN A 109 9.49 21.02 3.49
CA ASN A 109 8.90 20.15 4.52
C ASN A 109 8.88 18.71 4.04
N LEU A 110 9.11 17.76 4.95
CA LEU A 110 8.96 16.34 4.66
C LEU A 110 7.54 16.03 4.15
N PRO A 111 7.40 15.05 3.23
CA PRO A 111 6.11 14.63 2.70
C PRO A 111 5.17 14.00 3.73
#